data_AF-A0A3N5Y8K2-F1
#
_entry.id   AF-A0A3N5Y8K2-F1
#
_cell.length_a   1.000
_cell.length_b   1.000
_cell.length_c   1.000
_cell.angle_alpha   90.00
_cell.angle_beta   90.00
_cell.angle_gamma   90.00
#
_symmetry.space_group_name_H-M   'P 1'
#
loop_
_entity.id
_entity.type
_entity.pdbx_description
1 polymer ?
#
loop_
_entity_poly.entity_id
_entity_poly.type
_entity_poly.pdbx_seq_one_letter_code
_entity_poly.pdbx_strand_id
1 'polypeptide(L)'
;MTIVLSSLLVVLVVWGGVAAQTELPLMPMPASVTRGAGELTITPSFTVSASGDARLQRAARRFLEDLYKVTGVPTSSQLAQGKATLTVTAERPGKNPQELGEDESYRLEVTPHGAKIQAATTLGAMAGLQTFLQLVQPSASGLAVPALTIQDQPRFPWRGLLIDTGRHFIPQDVLKRNLDAMAAVKLNVFHWHLSEDQGFRVESKVFPKLH
;
A
#
# COMPACT_ATOMS: atom_id res chain seq x y z
N MET A 1 -50.59 14.75 -61.21
CA MET A 1 -50.09 13.50 -60.60
C MET A 1 -48.62 13.70 -60.30
N THR A 2 -48.29 14.17 -59.10
CA THR A 2 -46.91 14.34 -58.63
C THR A 2 -46.96 14.35 -57.10
N ILE A 3 -46.54 13.24 -56.50
CA ILE A 3 -46.44 13.03 -55.06
C ILE A 3 -45.02 13.42 -54.66
N VAL A 4 -44.88 14.37 -53.73
CA VAL A 4 -43.58 14.74 -53.15
C VAL A 4 -43.38 13.88 -51.89
N LEU A 5 -42.44 12.94 -51.94
CA LEU A 5 -42.00 12.15 -50.79
C LEU A 5 -40.90 12.94 -50.04
N SER A 6 -41.21 13.46 -48.86
CA SER A 6 -40.20 13.96 -47.93
C SER A 6 -39.58 12.80 -47.16
N SER A 7 -38.29 12.56 -47.36
CA SER A 7 -37.49 11.57 -46.62
C SER A 7 -36.92 12.23 -45.36
N LEU A 8 -37.37 11.82 -44.17
CA LEU A 8 -36.79 12.22 -42.89
C LEU A 8 -35.54 11.35 -42.61
N LEU A 9 -34.36 11.96 -42.57
CA LEU A 9 -33.12 11.30 -42.18
C LEU A 9 -32.96 11.43 -40.65
N VAL A 10 -33.15 10.34 -39.91
CA VAL A 10 -32.88 10.30 -38.46
C VAL A 10 -31.40 9.97 -38.25
N VAL A 11 -30.62 10.97 -37.84
CA VAL A 11 -29.21 10.79 -37.43
C VAL A 11 -29.20 10.35 -35.97
N LEU A 12 -28.96 9.06 -35.75
CA LEU A 12 -28.67 8.50 -34.42
C LEU A 12 -27.25 8.92 -34.01
N VAL A 13 -27.16 10.00 -33.23
CA VAL A 13 -25.91 10.36 -32.54
C VAL A 13 -25.75 9.41 -31.36
N VAL A 14 -24.95 8.36 -31.55
CA VAL A 14 -24.50 7.50 -30.44
C VAL A 14 -23.51 8.31 -29.62
N TRP A 15 -23.96 8.85 -28.50
CA TRP A 15 -23.08 9.37 -27.46
C TRP A 15 -22.37 8.18 -26.83
N GLY A 16 -21.24 7.79 -27.41
CA GLY A 16 -20.28 6.93 -26.75
C GLY A 16 -19.76 7.68 -25.52
N GLY A 17 -20.30 7.37 -24.35
CA GLY A 17 -19.76 7.85 -23.09
C GLY A 17 -18.31 7.40 -23.00
N VAL A 18 -17.38 8.34 -23.14
CA VAL A 18 -15.98 8.12 -22.80
C VAL A 18 -15.95 7.99 -21.28
N ALA A 19 -16.07 6.77 -20.78
CA ALA A 19 -15.78 6.49 -19.39
C ALA A 19 -14.31 6.84 -19.19
N ALA A 20 -14.04 7.94 -18.47
CA ALA A 20 -12.69 8.30 -18.08
C ALA A 20 -12.09 7.10 -17.33
N GLN A 21 -11.10 6.46 -17.93
CA GLN A 21 -10.43 5.32 -17.34
C GLN A 21 -9.52 5.87 -16.25
N THR A 22 -10.03 5.98 -15.03
CA THR A 22 -9.26 6.48 -13.89
C THR A 22 -8.01 5.62 -13.74
N GLU A 23 -6.85 6.24 -13.86
CA GLU A 23 -5.56 5.58 -13.68
C GLU A 23 -5.44 5.13 -12.21
N LEU A 24 -4.87 3.95 -11.96
CA LEU A 24 -4.73 3.47 -10.59
C LEU A 24 -3.55 4.21 -9.93
N PRO A 25 -3.73 4.83 -8.74
CA PRO A 25 -2.70 5.62 -8.08
C PRO A 25 -1.70 4.72 -7.33
N LEU A 26 -1.08 3.82 -8.08
CA LEU A 26 -0.15 2.82 -7.57
C LEU A 26 1.29 3.29 -7.76
N MET A 27 2.06 3.29 -6.67
CA MET A 27 3.49 3.57 -6.70
C MET A 27 4.24 2.73 -5.64
N PRO A 28 5.26 1.95 -6.04
CA PRO A 28 5.63 1.59 -7.40
C PRO A 28 4.50 0.85 -8.15
N MET A 29 4.52 0.91 -9.50
CA MET A 29 3.57 0.16 -10.31
C MET A 29 3.82 -1.36 -10.14
N PRO A 30 2.81 -2.16 -9.78
CA PRO A 30 2.97 -3.60 -9.61
C PRO A 30 3.35 -4.32 -10.89
N ALA A 31 3.97 -5.50 -10.74
CA ALA A 31 4.33 -6.36 -11.87
C ALA A 31 3.13 -6.78 -12.74
N SER A 32 1.96 -7.01 -12.14
CA SER A 32 0.72 -7.33 -12.85
C SER A 32 -0.51 -6.77 -12.15
N VAL A 33 -1.45 -6.22 -12.94
CA VAL A 33 -2.74 -5.71 -12.48
C VAL A 33 -3.83 -6.17 -13.45
N THR A 34 -4.84 -6.88 -12.95
CA THR A 34 -6.03 -7.27 -13.70
C THR A 34 -7.25 -6.64 -13.06
N ARG A 35 -7.96 -5.76 -13.77
CA ARG A 35 -9.18 -5.11 -13.26
C ARG A 35 -10.35 -6.10 -13.25
N GLY A 36 -11.16 -6.01 -12.20
CA GLY A 36 -12.46 -6.68 -12.08
C GLY A 36 -13.61 -5.68 -12.20
N ALA A 37 -14.83 -6.16 -11.96
CA ALA A 37 -16.04 -5.34 -11.93
C ALA A 37 -16.46 -5.04 -10.48
N GLY A 38 -16.87 -3.78 -10.24
CA GLY A 38 -17.33 -3.30 -8.94
C GLY A 38 -16.20 -2.77 -8.04
N GLU A 39 -16.55 -2.51 -6.79
CA GLU A 39 -15.67 -1.89 -5.79
C GLU A 39 -16.00 -2.41 -4.39
N LEU A 40 -15.01 -2.41 -3.50
CA LEU A 40 -15.12 -2.71 -2.09
C LEU A 40 -15.18 -1.41 -1.29
N THR A 41 -16.35 -1.08 -0.74
CA THR A 41 -16.53 0.14 0.07
C THR A 41 -15.88 0.01 1.44
N ILE A 42 -15.16 1.06 1.87
CA ILE A 42 -14.59 1.20 3.20
C ILE A 42 -15.63 1.86 4.10
N THR A 43 -16.16 1.09 5.05
CA THR A 43 -17.20 1.53 6.00
C THR A 43 -16.73 1.30 7.44
N PRO A 44 -17.42 1.83 8.46
CA PRO A 44 -17.06 1.56 9.85
C PRO A 44 -17.08 0.07 10.24
N SER A 45 -17.77 -0.78 9.49
CA SER A 45 -17.77 -2.25 9.70
C SER A 45 -16.60 -2.97 8.99
N PHE A 46 -15.71 -2.24 8.32
CA PHE A 46 -14.51 -2.80 7.72
C PHE A 46 -13.62 -3.42 8.80
N THR A 47 -13.31 -4.70 8.63
CA THR A 47 -12.51 -5.48 9.58
C THR A 47 -11.31 -6.10 8.88
N VAL A 48 -10.22 -6.27 9.62
CA VAL A 48 -8.99 -6.92 9.15
C VAL A 48 -8.69 -8.12 10.04
N SER A 49 -8.42 -9.27 9.44
CA SER A 49 -7.78 -10.39 10.13
C SER A 49 -6.40 -10.66 9.55
N ALA A 50 -5.46 -11.04 10.40
CA ALA A 50 -4.09 -11.33 10.02
C ALA A 50 -3.69 -12.70 10.55
N SER A 51 -3.17 -13.56 9.68
CA SER A 51 -2.62 -14.88 10.02
C SER A 51 -1.15 -14.92 9.64
N GLY A 52 -0.29 -15.05 10.66
CA GLY A 52 1.16 -14.94 10.53
C GLY A 52 1.80 -14.51 11.84
N ASP A 53 3.07 -14.12 11.79
CA ASP A 53 3.88 -13.84 12.97
C ASP A 53 3.52 -12.51 13.68
N ALA A 54 4.13 -12.27 14.84
CA ALA A 54 3.88 -11.07 15.64
C ALA A 54 4.18 -9.77 14.89
N ARG A 55 5.12 -9.78 13.93
CA ARG A 55 5.40 -8.62 13.07
C ARG A 55 4.23 -8.32 12.14
N LEU A 56 3.64 -9.34 11.51
CA LEU A 56 2.44 -9.15 10.69
C LEU A 56 1.26 -8.60 11.50
N GLN A 57 1.04 -9.12 12.72
CA GLN A 57 -0.02 -8.62 13.60
C GLN A 57 0.14 -7.12 13.92
N ARG A 58 1.39 -6.67 14.17
CA ARG A 58 1.68 -5.25 14.37
C ARG A 58 1.46 -4.43 13.09
N ALA A 59 1.87 -4.95 11.93
CA ALA A 59 1.68 -4.27 10.65
C ALA A 59 0.20 -4.12 10.30
N ALA A 60 -0.64 -5.13 10.55
CA ALA A 60 -2.07 -5.07 10.32
C ALA A 60 -2.79 -4.07 11.24
N ARG A 61 -2.35 -3.95 12.50
CA ARG A 61 -2.84 -2.89 13.41
C ARG A 61 -2.45 -1.49 12.94
N ARG A 62 -1.18 -1.29 12.54
CA ARG A 62 -0.72 -0.03 11.96
C ARG A 62 -1.48 0.31 10.67
N PHE A 63 -1.80 -0.68 9.83
CA PHE A 63 -2.62 -0.48 8.65
C PHE A 63 -4.01 0.07 8.99
N LEU A 64 -4.68 -0.41 10.05
CA LEU A 64 -5.97 0.13 10.49
C LEU A 64 -5.85 1.59 10.94
N GLU A 65 -4.78 1.94 11.66
CA GLU A 65 -4.48 3.32 12.04
C GLU A 65 -4.24 4.20 10.81
N ASP A 66 -3.46 3.72 9.85
CA ASP A 66 -3.13 4.44 8.62
C ASP A 66 -4.37 4.59 7.72
N LEU A 67 -5.23 3.57 7.67
CA LEU A 67 -6.53 3.64 6.99
C LEU A 67 -7.40 4.73 7.60
N TYR A 68 -7.50 4.81 8.93
CA TYR A 68 -8.23 5.89 9.59
C TYR A 68 -7.64 7.27 9.27
N LYS A 69 -6.31 7.43 9.31
CA LYS A 69 -5.64 8.71 8.99
C LYS A 69 -5.94 9.19 7.57
N VAL A 70 -6.00 8.27 6.60
CA VAL A 70 -6.24 8.60 5.19
C VAL A 70 -7.72 8.79 4.88
N THR A 71 -8.61 8.05 5.54
CA THR A 71 -10.04 7.97 5.18
C THR A 71 -10.97 8.75 6.11
N GLY A 72 -10.56 8.98 7.35
CA GLY A 72 -11.43 9.47 8.42
C GLY A 72 -12.52 8.48 8.87
N VAL A 73 -12.58 7.28 8.28
CA VAL A 73 -13.62 6.28 8.60
C VAL A 73 -13.24 5.55 9.89
N PRO A 74 -14.06 5.60 10.96
CA PRO A 74 -13.74 5.03 12.26
C PRO A 74 -13.94 3.50 12.27
N THR A 75 -13.02 2.77 11.64
CA THR A 75 -13.00 1.29 11.66
C THR A 75 -12.55 0.75 13.02
N SER A 76 -12.81 -0.52 13.30
CA SER A 76 -12.26 -1.21 14.48
C SER A 76 -10.72 -1.08 14.52
N SER A 77 -10.15 -0.74 15.68
CA SER A 77 -8.70 -0.77 15.91
C SER A 77 -8.18 -2.18 16.24
N GLN A 78 -9.08 -3.11 16.51
CA GLN A 78 -8.76 -4.50 16.82
C GLN A 78 -8.86 -5.38 15.57
N LEU A 79 -7.93 -6.34 15.49
CA LEU A 79 -7.97 -7.37 14.45
C LEU A 79 -9.10 -8.36 14.76
N ALA A 80 -9.85 -8.71 13.71
CA ALA A 80 -10.91 -9.70 13.80
C ALA A 80 -10.33 -11.11 13.95
N GLN A 81 -11.04 -11.96 14.70
CA GLN A 81 -10.75 -13.39 14.79
C GLN A 81 -11.60 -14.13 13.74
N GLY A 82 -10.95 -14.70 12.73
CA GLY A 82 -11.63 -15.44 11.65
C GLY A 82 -12.00 -14.60 10.44
N LYS A 83 -13.27 -14.66 10.01
CA LYS A 83 -13.76 -13.97 8.80
C LYS A 83 -13.69 -12.45 8.98
N ALA A 84 -13.12 -11.77 8.00
CA ALA A 84 -12.95 -10.31 7.99
C ALA A 84 -13.17 -9.78 6.57
N THR A 85 -13.36 -8.46 6.45
CA THR A 85 -13.48 -7.79 5.15
C THR A 85 -12.16 -7.87 4.37
N LEU A 86 -11.03 -7.67 5.05
CA LEU A 86 -9.68 -7.90 4.52
C LEU A 86 -9.00 -9.01 5.31
N THR A 87 -8.60 -10.06 4.61
CA THR A 87 -7.83 -11.17 5.19
C THR A 87 -6.38 -11.09 4.73
N VAL A 88 -5.43 -11.13 5.66
CA VAL A 88 -3.99 -11.01 5.37
C VAL A 88 -3.30 -12.26 5.86
N THR A 89 -2.58 -12.96 4.99
CA THR A 89 -1.90 -14.21 5.35
C THR A 89 -0.46 -14.20 4.87
N ALA A 90 0.45 -14.51 5.78
CA ALA A 90 1.84 -14.84 5.49
C ALA A 90 2.11 -16.29 5.87
N GLU A 91 2.67 -17.07 4.96
CA GLU A 91 2.92 -18.51 5.18
C GLU A 91 4.01 -18.75 6.23
N ARG A 92 5.02 -17.88 6.27
CA ARG A 92 6.13 -17.97 7.23
C ARG A 92 6.62 -16.59 7.67
N PRO A 93 7.25 -16.48 8.86
CA PRO A 93 7.88 -15.24 9.29
C PRO A 93 9.00 -14.83 8.35
N GLY A 94 9.23 -13.52 8.22
CA GLY A 94 10.51 -12.99 7.73
C GLY A 94 11.62 -13.18 8.76
N LYS A 95 12.88 -13.04 8.33
CA LYS A 95 14.04 -13.13 9.21
C LYS A 95 14.12 -11.92 10.15
N ASN A 96 14.81 -12.14 11.27
CA ASN A 96 15.09 -11.11 12.26
C ASN A 96 16.53 -11.28 12.80
N PRO A 97 17.50 -10.41 12.41
CA PRO A 97 17.33 -9.25 11.54
C PRO A 97 16.92 -9.63 10.11
N GLN A 98 16.31 -8.69 9.39
CA GLN A 98 15.96 -8.89 7.98
C GLN A 98 17.21 -9.07 7.12
N GLU A 99 17.09 -9.88 6.07
CA GLU A 99 18.18 -10.10 5.11
C GLU A 99 17.80 -9.65 3.70
N LEU A 100 18.82 -9.34 2.89
CA LEU A 100 18.64 -9.03 1.48
C LEU A 100 18.19 -10.28 0.71
N GLY A 101 17.19 -10.14 -0.14
CA GLY A 101 16.69 -11.24 -0.98
C GLY A 101 15.65 -12.13 -0.30
N GLU A 102 15.15 -11.75 0.87
CA GLU A 102 13.91 -12.33 1.38
C GLU A 102 12.76 -12.14 0.39
N ASP A 103 11.82 -13.09 0.37
CA ASP A 103 10.70 -13.05 -0.56
C ASP A 103 9.67 -11.99 -0.12
N GLU A 104 9.56 -10.94 -0.93
CA GLU A 104 8.64 -9.81 -0.75
C GLU A 104 7.44 -9.88 -1.70
N SER A 105 7.20 -11.03 -2.34
CA SER A 105 6.09 -11.21 -3.26
C SER A 105 4.74 -11.32 -2.54
N TYR A 106 3.69 -10.83 -3.19
CA TYR A 106 2.32 -10.98 -2.71
C TYR A 106 1.31 -11.04 -3.84
N ARG A 107 0.15 -11.60 -3.52
CA ARG A 107 -1.08 -11.53 -4.31
C ARG A 107 -2.14 -10.77 -3.52
N LEU A 108 -2.68 -9.72 -4.11
CA LEU A 108 -3.84 -8.98 -3.60
C LEU A 108 -5.04 -9.24 -4.51
N GLU A 109 -6.14 -9.69 -3.94
CA GLU A 109 -7.42 -9.84 -4.62
C GLU A 109 -8.47 -8.99 -3.92
N VAL A 110 -9.22 -8.20 -4.68
CA VAL A 110 -10.30 -7.35 -4.19
C VAL A 110 -11.56 -7.65 -4.99
N THR A 111 -12.64 -7.88 -4.27
CA THR A 111 -14.00 -8.08 -4.81
C THR A 111 -14.97 -7.15 -4.06
N PRO A 112 -16.19 -6.94 -4.57
CA PRO A 112 -17.20 -6.17 -3.83
C PRO A 112 -17.57 -6.74 -2.44
N HIS A 113 -17.23 -8.00 -2.16
CA HIS A 113 -17.56 -8.68 -0.92
C HIS A 113 -16.39 -8.76 0.08
N GLY A 114 -15.18 -8.37 -0.33
CA GLY A 114 -14.00 -8.42 0.52
C GLY A 114 -12.70 -8.51 -0.27
N ALA A 115 -11.59 -8.55 0.47
CA ALA A 115 -10.25 -8.58 -0.07
C ALA A 115 -9.36 -9.61 0.66
N LYS A 116 -8.33 -10.06 -0.06
CA LYS A 116 -7.37 -11.04 0.43
C LYS A 116 -5.95 -10.67 0.00
N ILE A 117 -5.03 -10.66 0.95
CA ILE A 117 -3.60 -10.55 0.73
C ILE A 117 -2.96 -11.89 1.13
N GLN A 118 -2.23 -12.50 0.19
CA GLN A 118 -1.47 -13.73 0.41
C GLN A 118 -0.02 -13.49 0.04
N ALA A 119 0.89 -13.91 0.90
CA ALA A 119 2.32 -13.78 0.66
C ALA A 119 3.10 -14.96 1.25
N ALA A 120 4.25 -15.26 0.66
CA ALA A 120 5.16 -16.27 1.18
C ALA A 120 5.73 -15.85 2.55
N THR A 121 6.04 -14.57 2.74
CA THR A 121 6.56 -14.05 4.02
C THR A 121 5.77 -12.86 4.54
N THR A 122 5.99 -12.53 5.81
CA THR A 122 5.50 -11.30 6.44
C THR A 122 5.87 -10.05 5.63
N LEU A 123 7.04 -10.02 4.96
CA LEU A 123 7.47 -8.85 4.19
C LEU A 123 6.58 -8.61 2.96
N GLY A 124 6.25 -9.68 2.22
CA GLY A 124 5.32 -9.58 1.10
C GLY A 124 3.92 -9.15 1.55
N ALA A 125 3.42 -9.70 2.67
CA ALA A 125 2.13 -9.31 3.22
C ALA A 125 2.10 -7.81 3.61
N MET A 126 3.18 -7.32 4.22
CA MET A 126 3.34 -5.89 4.53
C MET A 126 3.35 -5.01 3.27
N ALA A 127 4.01 -5.45 2.20
CA ALA A 127 4.00 -4.73 0.92
C ALA A 127 2.58 -4.70 0.30
N GLY A 128 1.83 -5.79 0.39
CA GLY A 128 0.44 -5.87 -0.06
C GLY A 128 -0.48 -4.91 0.71
N LEU A 129 -0.28 -4.73 2.02
CA LEU A 129 -1.03 -3.76 2.83
C LEU A 129 -0.82 -2.32 2.32
N GLN A 130 0.41 -1.97 1.93
CA GLN A 130 0.69 -0.63 1.39
C GLN A 130 0.02 -0.41 0.02
N THR A 131 0.00 -1.45 -0.82
CA THR A 131 -0.73 -1.41 -2.10
C THR A 131 -2.24 -1.25 -1.88
N PHE A 132 -2.82 -1.94 -0.89
CA PHE A 132 -4.24 -1.76 -0.56
C PHE A 132 -4.54 -0.31 -0.15
N LEU A 133 -3.72 0.30 0.71
CA LEU A 133 -3.91 1.70 1.13
C LEU A 133 -3.90 2.67 -0.06
N GLN A 134 -2.99 2.47 -1.02
CA GLN A 134 -2.91 3.31 -2.22
C GLN A 134 -4.18 3.23 -3.09
N LEU A 135 -4.83 2.06 -3.11
CA LEU A 135 -6.04 1.83 -3.91
C LEU A 135 -7.32 2.41 -3.29
N VAL A 136 -7.29 2.88 -2.04
CA VAL A 136 -8.45 3.53 -1.41
C VAL A 136 -8.65 4.90 -2.06
N GLN A 137 -9.77 5.06 -2.74
CA GLN A 137 -10.10 6.27 -3.50
C GLN A 137 -11.55 6.72 -3.25
N PRO A 138 -11.87 8.01 -3.43
CA PRO A 138 -13.24 8.47 -3.51
C PRO A 138 -14.01 7.79 -4.64
N SER A 139 -15.25 7.44 -4.35
CA SER A 139 -16.22 6.77 -5.24
C SER A 139 -17.61 7.37 -5.03
N ALA A 140 -18.57 7.00 -5.87
CA ALA A 140 -19.97 7.41 -5.68
C ALA A 140 -20.57 6.90 -4.36
N SER A 141 -20.04 5.80 -3.80
CA SER A 141 -20.51 5.16 -2.57
C SER A 141 -19.75 5.60 -1.31
N GLY A 142 -18.84 6.57 -1.41
CA GLY A 142 -17.93 6.99 -0.34
C GLY A 142 -16.48 6.64 -0.68
N LEU A 143 -15.70 6.11 0.26
CA LEU A 143 -14.35 5.63 -0.02
C LEU A 143 -14.39 4.15 -0.38
N ALA A 144 -13.72 3.76 -1.47
CA ALA A 144 -13.75 2.39 -1.96
C ALA A 144 -12.41 1.98 -2.59
N VAL A 145 -12.25 0.68 -2.76
CA VAL A 145 -11.13 0.05 -3.46
C VAL A 145 -11.70 -0.66 -4.70
N PRO A 146 -11.21 -0.41 -5.92
CA PRO A 146 -11.73 -1.08 -7.11
C PRO A 146 -11.52 -2.59 -7.02
N ALA A 147 -12.45 -3.38 -7.57
CA ALA A 147 -12.25 -4.81 -7.70
C ALA A 147 -11.11 -5.09 -8.69
N LEU A 148 -10.12 -5.88 -8.26
CA LEU A 148 -8.94 -6.21 -9.06
C LEU A 148 -8.18 -7.40 -8.48
N THR A 149 -7.25 -7.93 -9.27
CA THR A 149 -6.20 -8.84 -8.82
C THR A 149 -4.84 -8.24 -9.15
N ILE A 150 -3.95 -8.19 -8.17
CA ILE A 150 -2.55 -7.78 -8.30
C ILE A 150 -1.66 -8.95 -7.90
N GLN A 151 -0.63 -9.18 -8.71
CA GLN A 151 0.50 -10.04 -8.35
C GLN A 151 1.74 -9.16 -8.45
N ASP A 152 2.51 -9.07 -7.37
CA ASP A 152 3.64 -8.17 -7.32
C ASP A 152 4.84 -8.77 -6.60
N GLN A 153 6.02 -8.31 -7.01
CA GLN A 153 7.31 -8.62 -6.40
C GLN A 153 8.31 -7.54 -6.81
N PRO A 154 9.29 -7.20 -5.96
CA PRO A 154 10.26 -6.19 -6.30
C PRO A 154 11.19 -6.68 -7.42
N ARG A 155 11.48 -5.81 -8.39
CA ARG A 155 12.50 -6.07 -9.42
C ARG A 155 13.91 -6.18 -8.83
N PHE A 156 14.21 -5.36 -7.81
CA PHE A 156 15.51 -5.30 -7.16
C PHE A 156 15.38 -5.56 -5.66
N PRO A 157 16.24 -6.41 -5.07
CA PRO A 157 16.17 -6.72 -3.65
C PRO A 157 16.63 -5.54 -2.77
N TRP A 158 17.47 -4.64 -3.28
CA TRP A 158 17.93 -3.45 -2.57
C TRP A 158 17.20 -2.20 -3.08
N ARG A 159 16.39 -1.58 -2.22
CA ARG A 159 15.66 -0.34 -2.53
C ARG A 159 15.85 0.62 -1.37
N GLY A 160 16.88 1.47 -1.50
CA GLY A 160 17.45 2.19 -0.38
C GLY A 160 17.16 3.70 -0.36
N LEU A 161 17.15 4.26 0.86
CA LEU A 161 17.23 5.70 1.11
C LEU A 161 18.43 5.97 2.01
N LEU A 162 19.29 6.91 1.63
CA LEU A 162 20.36 7.43 2.48
C LEU A 162 19.89 8.71 3.17
N ILE A 163 20.04 8.78 4.50
CA ILE A 163 19.88 10.02 5.25
C ILE A 163 21.21 10.41 5.90
N ASP A 164 21.68 11.60 5.54
CA ASP A 164 22.85 12.23 6.10
C ASP A 164 22.48 13.03 7.36
N THR A 165 23.01 12.58 8.49
CA THR A 165 22.88 13.24 9.79
C THR A 165 24.17 13.92 10.25
N GLY A 166 25.26 13.74 9.49
CA GLY A 166 26.56 14.34 9.77
C GLY A 166 26.56 15.83 9.50
N ARG A 167 26.10 16.25 8.31
CA ARG A 167 26.07 17.66 7.86
C ARG A 167 25.06 18.49 8.63
N HIS A 168 23.86 17.95 8.84
CA HIS A 168 22.82 18.56 9.66
C HIS A 168 22.22 17.51 10.58
N PHE A 169 22.05 17.84 11.86
CA PHE A 169 21.37 16.93 12.77
C PHE A 169 19.90 16.77 12.37
N ILE A 170 19.45 15.51 12.30
CA ILE A 170 18.07 15.15 11.98
C ILE A 170 17.43 14.53 13.23
N PRO A 171 16.45 15.21 13.85
CA PRO A 171 15.70 14.67 14.98
C PRO A 171 15.12 13.27 14.75
N GLN A 172 15.00 12.47 15.81
CA GLN A 172 14.59 11.07 15.70
C GLN A 172 13.17 10.90 15.12
N ASP A 173 12.25 11.82 15.43
CA ASP A 173 10.90 11.83 14.86
C ASP A 173 10.93 12.03 13.33
N VAL A 174 11.88 12.82 12.82
CA VAL A 174 12.12 13.00 11.38
C VAL A 174 12.58 11.70 10.74
N LEU A 175 13.48 10.97 11.38
CA LEU A 175 13.93 9.67 10.87
C LEU A 175 12.79 8.65 10.87
N LYS A 176 12.01 8.59 11.96
CA LYS A 176 10.87 7.67 12.09
C LYS A 176 9.80 7.92 11.03
N ARG A 177 9.39 9.18 10.79
CA ARG A 177 8.43 9.47 9.71
C ARG A 177 8.97 9.16 8.31
N ASN A 178 10.28 9.26 8.10
CA ASN A 178 10.89 8.86 6.84
C ASN A 178 10.91 7.33 6.67
N LEU A 179 11.15 6.57 7.74
CA LEU A 179 10.99 5.11 7.72
C LEU A 179 9.54 4.71 7.42
N ASP A 180 8.56 5.45 7.94
CA ASP A 180 7.15 5.24 7.60
C ASP A 180 6.87 5.52 6.11
N ALA A 181 7.41 6.61 5.56
CA ALA A 181 7.29 6.94 4.14
C ALA A 181 8.01 5.92 3.24
N MET A 182 9.20 5.47 3.62
CA MET A 182 9.94 4.40 2.94
C MET A 182 9.08 3.13 2.85
N ALA A 183 8.44 2.72 3.95
CA ALA A 183 7.54 1.58 3.96
C ALA A 183 6.36 1.79 3.00
N ALA A 184 5.74 2.98 2.99
CA ALA A 184 4.61 3.30 2.11
C ALA A 184 4.92 3.15 0.61
N VAL A 185 6.18 3.38 0.22
CA VAL A 185 6.67 3.20 -1.16
C VAL A 185 7.54 1.95 -1.35
N LYS A 186 7.46 1.00 -0.40
CA LYS A 186 8.14 -0.32 -0.45
C LYS A 186 9.67 -0.25 -0.54
N LEU A 187 10.30 0.83 -0.07
CA LEU A 187 11.75 0.87 0.19
C LEU A 187 12.07 0.00 1.42
N ASN A 188 13.19 -0.70 1.38
CA ASN A 188 13.53 -1.72 2.38
C ASN A 188 14.93 -1.57 3.00
N VAL A 189 15.76 -0.65 2.51
CA VAL A 189 17.08 -0.37 3.08
C VAL A 189 17.19 1.07 3.54
N PHE A 190 17.41 1.27 4.83
CA PHE A 190 17.73 2.57 5.39
C PHE A 190 19.25 2.69 5.58
N HIS A 191 19.90 3.49 4.74
CA HIS A 191 21.32 3.78 4.87
C HIS A 191 21.48 5.03 5.76
N TRP A 192 21.86 4.81 7.00
CA TRP A 192 22.04 5.90 7.96
C TRP A 192 23.49 6.38 7.96
N HIS A 193 23.71 7.57 7.39
CA HIS A 193 25.01 8.19 7.35
C HIS A 193 25.20 9.07 8.59
N LEU A 194 26.10 8.63 9.47
CA LEU A 194 26.15 8.99 10.88
C LEU A 194 27.40 9.80 11.29
N SER A 195 28.36 9.97 10.38
CA SER A 195 29.63 10.64 10.67
C SER A 195 30.18 11.35 9.44
N GLU A 196 30.50 12.62 9.59
CA GLU A 196 31.12 13.50 8.61
C GLU A 196 32.04 14.52 9.29
N ASP A 197 32.75 15.32 8.50
CA ASP A 197 33.61 16.39 9.00
C ASP A 197 32.88 17.36 9.96
N GLN A 198 31.59 17.60 9.71
CA GLN A 198 30.76 18.53 10.49
C GLN A 198 30.15 17.90 11.75
N GLY A 199 30.26 16.59 11.95
CA GLY A 199 29.80 15.96 13.18
C GLY A 199 29.66 14.45 13.15
N PHE A 200 29.66 13.87 14.35
CA PHE A 200 29.52 12.45 14.63
C PHE A 200 28.27 12.22 15.48
N ARG A 201 27.36 11.35 15.03
CA ARG A 201 25.98 11.26 15.55
C ARG A 201 25.64 9.93 16.21
N VAL A 202 26.65 9.17 16.62
CA VAL A 202 26.49 7.90 17.31
C VAL A 202 27.16 7.99 18.66
N GLU A 203 26.49 7.51 19.71
CA GLU A 203 27.11 7.40 21.01
C GLU A 203 28.25 6.36 20.95
N SER A 204 29.46 6.77 21.34
CA SER A 204 30.58 5.85 21.54
C SER A 204 30.98 5.83 23.01
N LYS A 205 30.77 4.68 23.67
CA LYS A 205 31.17 4.48 25.08
C LYS A 205 32.69 4.43 25.27
N VAL A 206 33.42 4.02 24.22
CA VAL A 206 34.89 3.94 24.23
C VAL A 206 35.50 5.32 23.96
N PHE A 207 34.88 6.12 23.10
CA PHE A 207 35.32 7.46 22.72
C PHE A 207 34.23 8.50 23.02
N PRO A 208 33.98 8.83 24.30
CA PRO A 208 32.86 9.67 24.70
C PRO A 208 32.94 11.12 24.20
N LYS A 209 34.11 11.60 23.78
CA LYS A 209 34.31 12.95 23.23
C LYS A 209 33.90 13.11 21.76
N LEU A 210 33.41 12.05 21.09
CA LEU A 210 33.03 12.11 19.68
C LEU A 210 31.68 12.78 19.42
N HIS A 211 30.73 12.70 20.34
CA HIS A 211 29.35 13.16 20.14
C HIS A 211 29.09 14.50 20.82
#